data_AF-A0A167NEJ5-F1
#
_entry.id   AF-A0A167NEJ5-F1
#
_cell.length_a   1.000
_cell.length_b   1.000
_cell.length_c   1.000
_cell.angle_alpha   90.00
_cell.angle_beta   90.00
_cell.angle_gamma   90.00
#
_symmetry.space_group_name_H-M   'P 1'
#
loop_
_entity.id
_entity.type
_entity.pdbx_description
1 polymer ?
#
loop_
_entity_poly.entity_id
_entity_poly.type
_entity_poly.pdbx_seq_one_letter_code
_entity_poly.pdbx_strand_id
1 'polypeptide(L)'
;MLERVKEFLASLNNSQEEQASMSFATALAALMVEVMRADNEVMPQELEMVAKLLQRQCQLSAQSSELIRSEAQQLVDTAIDLHRFIKVVNEHTDELARIEVIELMWMVAFSDGKLDPQEDYTVRKIAGLMYVAHGDFISAKLRAKDALGLAE
;
A
#
# COMPACT_ATOMS: atom_id res chain seq x y z
N MET A 1 4.29 -25.48 32.87
CA MET A 1 4.33 -24.02 32.59
C MET A 1 4.69 -23.72 31.14
N LEU A 2 5.75 -24.32 30.59
CA LEU A 2 6.15 -24.12 29.18
C LEU A 2 5.14 -24.62 28.14
N GLU A 3 4.32 -25.63 28.47
CA GLU A 3 3.30 -26.15 27.55
C GLU A 3 2.16 -25.15 27.28
N ARG A 4 1.68 -24.45 28.32
CA ARG A 4 0.69 -23.37 28.17
C ARG A 4 1.18 -22.20 27.31
N VAL A 5 2.50 -21.93 27.34
CA VAL A 5 3.10 -20.87 26.51
C VAL A 5 3.17 -21.31 25.05
N LYS A 6 3.45 -22.59 24.77
CA LYS A 6 3.42 -23.14 23.41
C LYS A 6 2.02 -23.18 22.83
N GLU A 7 1.03 -23.59 23.63
CA GLU A 7 -0.39 -23.58 23.23
C GLU A 7 -0.90 -22.16 22.95
N PHE A 8 -0.50 -21.18 23.78
CA PHE A 8 -0.83 -19.77 23.58
C PHE A 8 -0.14 -19.17 22.35
N LEU A 9 1.14 -19.49 22.11
CA LEU A 9 1.84 -19.05 20.90
C LEU A 9 1.27 -19.72 19.64
N ALA A 10 0.90 -21.00 19.73
CA ALA A 10 0.24 -21.71 18.65
C ALA A 10 -1.16 -21.13 18.36
N SER A 11 -1.94 -20.76 19.39
CA SER A 11 -3.24 -20.11 19.18
C SER A 11 -3.13 -18.69 18.65
N LEU A 12 -2.07 -17.94 19.01
CA LEU A 12 -1.74 -16.66 18.40
C LEU A 12 -1.36 -16.82 16.92
N ASN A 13 -0.58 -17.85 16.59
CA ASN A 13 -0.19 -18.16 15.21
C ASN A 13 -1.41 -18.62 14.38
N ASN A 14 -2.31 -19.40 14.98
CA ASN A 14 -3.54 -19.87 14.35
C ASN A 14 -4.57 -18.73 14.15
N SER A 15 -4.59 -17.75 15.07
CA SER A 15 -5.41 -16.53 14.92
C SER A 15 -4.88 -15.61 13.81
N GLN A 16 -3.61 -15.72 13.43
CA GLN A 16 -3.03 -15.04 12.27
C GLN A 16 -3.34 -15.77 10.95
N GLU A 17 -3.54 -17.09 10.98
CA GLU A 17 -3.92 -17.89 9.80
C GLU A 17 -5.43 -17.81 9.47
N GLU A 18 -6.30 -17.54 10.46
CA GLU A 18 -7.75 -17.39 10.27
C GLU A 18 -8.20 -15.97 9.87
N GLN A 19 -7.32 -14.97 9.87
CA GLN A 19 -7.58 -13.70 9.18
C GLN A 19 -7.47 -13.95 7.68
N ALA A 20 -8.61 -14.27 7.06
CA ALA A 20 -8.86 -14.44 5.63
C ALA A 20 -7.69 -13.97 4.75
N SER A 21 -7.09 -14.90 3.99
CA SER A 21 -5.99 -14.62 3.05
C SER A 21 -6.22 -13.28 2.35
N MET A 22 -5.51 -12.25 2.81
CA MET A 22 -5.73 -10.89 2.32
C MET A 22 -5.41 -10.87 0.84
N SER A 23 -6.33 -10.38 0.03
CA SER A 23 -6.09 -10.32 -1.41
C SER A 23 -4.96 -9.34 -1.72
N PHE A 24 -4.23 -9.59 -2.81
CA PHE A 24 -3.22 -8.65 -3.31
C PHE A 24 -3.80 -7.23 -3.50
N ALA A 25 -5.02 -7.12 -4.04
CA ALA A 25 -5.68 -5.84 -4.25
C ALA A 25 -5.96 -5.10 -2.93
N THR A 26 -6.39 -5.82 -1.89
CA THR A 26 -6.63 -5.26 -0.55
C THR A 26 -5.33 -4.81 0.10
N ALA A 27 -4.27 -5.61 -0.01
CA ALA A 27 -2.96 -5.25 0.54
C ALA A 27 -2.35 -4.03 -0.19
N LEU A 28 -2.43 -4.00 -1.52
CA LEU A 28 -1.99 -2.86 -2.33
C LEU A 28 -2.79 -1.60 -2.00
N ALA A 29 -4.12 -1.71 -1.88
CA ALA A 29 -4.99 -0.62 -1.47
C ALA A 29 -4.61 -0.11 -0.07
N ALA A 30 -4.34 -1.00 0.88
CA ALA A 30 -3.95 -0.62 2.24
C ALA A 30 -2.63 0.17 2.25
N LEU A 31 -1.65 -0.21 1.43
CA LEU A 31 -0.40 0.56 1.33
C LEU A 31 -0.60 1.93 0.71
N MET A 32 -1.43 2.06 -0.32
CA MET A 32 -1.75 3.37 -0.90
C MET A 32 -2.52 4.26 0.08
N VAL A 33 -3.44 3.67 0.85
CA VAL A 33 -4.18 4.37 1.91
C VAL A 33 -3.23 4.83 3.03
N GLU A 34 -2.22 4.03 3.40
CA GLU A 34 -1.23 4.46 4.39
C GLU A 34 -0.48 5.72 3.94
N VAL A 35 -0.14 5.82 2.65
CA VAL A 35 0.53 7.01 2.09
C VAL A 35 -0.37 8.24 2.18
N MET A 36 -1.61 8.13 1.69
CA MET A 36 -2.64 9.19 1.72
C MET A 36 -2.97 9.69 3.13
N ARG A 37 -2.71 8.87 4.16
CA ARG A 37 -3.00 9.22 5.56
C ARG A 37 -1.80 9.75 6.32
N ALA A 38 -0.63 9.78 5.71
CA ALA A 38 0.62 10.04 6.40
C ALA A 38 0.64 11.41 7.11
N ASP A 39 -0.06 12.40 6.57
CA ASP A 39 -0.20 13.75 7.12
C ASP A 39 -1.53 13.99 7.87
N ASN A 40 -2.43 13.00 7.89
CA ASN A 40 -3.81 13.07 8.36
C ASN A 40 -4.77 13.96 7.53
N GLU A 41 -4.40 14.40 6.33
CA GLU A 41 -5.24 15.20 5.44
C GLU A 41 -5.60 14.44 4.16
N VAL A 42 -6.59 13.55 4.26
CA VAL A 42 -7.08 12.80 3.10
C VAL A 42 -7.89 13.69 2.15
N MET A 43 -7.40 13.86 0.92
CA MET A 43 -8.04 14.64 -0.14
C MET A 43 -8.91 13.78 -1.07
N PRO A 44 -10.02 14.32 -1.60
CA PRO A 44 -10.87 13.60 -2.55
C PRO A 44 -10.14 13.10 -3.82
N GLN A 45 -9.13 13.84 -4.28
CA GLN A 45 -8.32 13.51 -5.44
C GLN A 45 -7.51 12.23 -5.23
N GLU A 46 -6.96 12.04 -4.03
CA GLU A 46 -6.18 10.85 -3.66
C GLU A 46 -7.08 9.62 -3.59
N LEU A 47 -8.27 9.76 -3.00
CA LEU A 47 -9.28 8.71 -2.94
C LEU A 47 -9.69 8.25 -4.35
N GLU A 48 -9.95 9.20 -5.24
CA GLU A 48 -10.27 8.91 -6.63
C GLU A 48 -9.09 8.24 -7.34
N MET A 49 -7.86 8.67 -7.03
CA MET A 49 -6.64 8.11 -7.60
C MET A 49 -6.46 6.64 -7.18
N VAL A 50 -6.59 6.33 -5.90
CA VAL A 50 -6.55 4.96 -5.39
C VAL A 50 -7.57 4.07 -6.11
N ALA A 51 -8.82 4.53 -6.23
CA ALA A 51 -9.85 3.77 -6.94
C ALA A 51 -9.50 3.54 -8.42
N LYS A 52 -8.97 4.55 -9.12
CA LYS A 52 -8.54 4.43 -10.52
C LYS A 52 -7.37 3.46 -10.68
N LEU A 53 -6.39 3.51 -9.79
CA LEU A 53 -5.24 2.61 -9.84
C LEU A 53 -5.66 1.15 -9.57
N LEU A 54 -6.56 0.91 -8.62
CA LEU A 54 -7.12 -0.42 -8.36
C LEU A 54 -7.89 -0.98 -9.57
N GLN A 55 -8.69 -0.15 -10.26
CA GLN A 55 -9.39 -0.57 -11.48
C GLN A 55 -8.39 -0.99 -12.56
N ARG A 56 -7.32 -0.20 -12.76
CA ARG A 56 -6.32 -0.45 -13.81
C ARG A 56 -5.44 -1.65 -13.51
N GLN A 57 -4.89 -1.74 -12.31
CA GLN A 57 -3.87 -2.73 -11.96
C GLN A 57 -4.47 -4.08 -11.58
N CYS A 58 -5.62 -4.08 -10.92
CA CYS A 58 -6.28 -5.31 -10.47
C CYS A 58 -7.48 -5.70 -11.35
N GLN A 59 -7.72 -4.98 -12.46
CA GLN A 59 -8.83 -5.22 -13.40
C GLN A 59 -10.20 -5.26 -12.70
N LEU A 60 -10.36 -4.43 -11.67
CA LEU A 60 -11.55 -4.39 -10.84
C LEU A 60 -12.64 -3.50 -11.44
N SER A 61 -13.90 -3.85 -11.16
CA SER A 61 -15.03 -2.95 -11.45
C SER A 61 -15.02 -1.73 -10.52
N ALA A 62 -15.64 -0.63 -10.94
CA ALA A 62 -15.76 0.56 -10.10
C ALA A 62 -16.36 0.27 -8.71
N GLN A 63 -17.38 -0.61 -8.64
CA GLN A 63 -17.98 -1.03 -7.36
C GLN A 63 -16.99 -1.84 -6.51
N SER A 64 -16.26 -2.76 -7.13
CA SER A 64 -15.26 -3.59 -6.42
C SER A 64 -14.09 -2.78 -5.91
N SER A 65 -13.60 -1.82 -6.69
CA SER A 65 -12.52 -0.93 -6.29
C SER A 65 -12.91 -0.04 -5.11
N GLU A 66 -14.14 0.47 -5.11
CA GLU A 66 -14.65 1.28 -4.00
C GLU A 66 -14.82 0.46 -2.73
N LEU A 67 -15.33 -0.77 -2.84
CA LEU A 67 -15.44 -1.70 -1.72
C LEU A 67 -14.06 -2.02 -1.12
N ILE A 68 -13.09 -2.40 -1.97
CA ILE A 68 -11.72 -2.73 -1.54
C ILE A 68 -11.03 -1.51 -0.93
N ARG A 69 -11.23 -0.31 -1.50
CA ARG A 69 -10.71 0.94 -0.93
C ARG A 69 -11.28 1.19 0.48
N SER A 70 -12.59 1.04 0.65
CA SER A 70 -13.23 1.21 1.95
C SER A 70 -12.78 0.16 2.97
N GLU A 71 -12.61 -1.09 2.54
CA GLU A 71 -12.09 -2.17 3.39
C GLU A 71 -10.63 -1.89 3.78
N ALA A 72 -9.80 -1.48 2.83
CA ALA A 72 -8.41 -1.09 3.08
C ALA A 72 -8.31 0.05 4.09
N GLN A 73 -9.18 1.06 4.02
CA GLN A 73 -9.24 2.14 5.00
C GLN A 73 -9.47 1.61 6.43
N GLN A 74 -10.48 0.75 6.61
CA GLN A 74 -10.78 0.13 7.90
C GLN A 74 -9.63 -0.79 8.38
N LEU A 75 -8.99 -1.49 7.46
CA LEU A 75 -7.85 -2.35 7.77
C LEU A 75 -6.65 -1.55 8.24
N VAL A 76 -6.35 -0.41 7.60
CA VAL A 76 -5.26 0.48 8.03
C VAL A 76 -5.59 1.12 9.37
N ASP A 77 -6.84 1.56 9.60
CA ASP A 77 -7.29 2.10 10.89
C ASP A 77 -7.10 1.15 12.07
N THR A 78 -7.18 -0.16 11.81
CA THR A 78 -7.06 -1.21 12.83
C THR A 78 -5.72 -1.96 12.76
N ALA A 79 -4.83 -1.58 11.84
CA ALA A 79 -3.55 -2.24 11.63
C ALA A 79 -2.59 -1.92 12.77
N ILE A 80 -1.91 -2.96 13.27
CA ILE A 80 -0.80 -2.79 14.22
C ILE A 80 0.49 -2.45 13.46
N ASP A 81 0.67 -3.01 12.25
CA ASP A 81 1.82 -2.74 11.40
C ASP A 81 1.50 -2.84 9.89
N LEU A 82 2.44 -2.32 9.10
CA LEU A 82 2.43 -2.40 7.63
C LEU A 82 3.06 -3.67 7.09
N HIS A 83 3.77 -4.42 7.93
CA HIS A 83 4.52 -5.60 7.50
C HIS A 83 3.59 -6.67 6.92
N ARG A 84 2.38 -6.82 7.47
CA ARG A 84 1.38 -7.76 6.92
C ARG A 84 1.02 -7.42 5.46
N PHE A 85 0.84 -6.14 5.13
CA PHE A 85 0.46 -5.70 3.79
C PHE A 85 1.63 -5.85 2.82
N ILE A 86 2.82 -5.41 3.25
CA ILE A 86 4.06 -5.52 2.47
C ILE A 86 4.39 -6.98 2.17
N LYS A 87 4.19 -7.89 3.13
CA LYS A 87 4.42 -9.32 2.94
C LYS A 87 3.54 -9.87 1.82
N VAL A 88 2.24 -9.60 1.86
CA VAL A 88 1.29 -10.05 0.83
C VAL A 88 1.66 -9.49 -0.54
N VAL A 89 2.00 -8.20 -0.62
CA VAL A 89 2.42 -7.56 -1.87
C VAL A 89 3.71 -8.18 -2.40
N ASN A 90 4.73 -8.37 -1.55
CA ASN A 90 6.02 -8.97 -1.93
C ASN A 90 5.91 -10.43 -2.38
N GLU A 91 4.97 -11.20 -1.83
CA GLU A 91 4.70 -12.59 -2.22
C GLU A 91 4.11 -12.70 -3.64
N HIS A 92 3.45 -11.64 -4.11
CA HIS A 92 2.81 -11.58 -5.42
C HIS A 92 3.58 -10.73 -6.44
N THR A 93 4.72 -10.15 -6.06
CA THR A 93 5.50 -9.24 -6.91
C THR A 93 6.97 -9.65 -6.99
N ASP A 94 7.49 -9.65 -8.22
CA ASP A 94 8.93 -9.72 -8.47
C ASP A 94 9.58 -8.32 -8.28
N GLU A 95 10.89 -8.24 -8.49
CA GLU A 95 11.65 -7.01 -8.31
C GLU A 95 11.11 -5.84 -9.15
N LEU A 96 10.77 -6.10 -10.41
CA LEU A 96 10.24 -5.07 -11.32
C LEU A 96 8.85 -4.62 -10.88
N ALA A 97 7.97 -5.56 -10.55
CA ALA A 97 6.62 -5.25 -10.08
C ALA A 97 6.63 -4.48 -8.75
N ARG A 98 7.63 -4.68 -7.88
CA ARG A 98 7.78 -3.86 -6.66
C ARG A 98 8.09 -2.40 -6.98
N ILE A 99 8.90 -2.14 -8.00
CA ILE A 99 9.19 -0.78 -8.46
C ILE A 99 7.90 -0.13 -8.99
N GLU A 100 7.09 -0.88 -9.75
CA GLU A 100 5.78 -0.42 -10.21
C GLU A 100 4.84 -0.11 -9.04
N VAL A 101 4.80 -0.95 -8.01
CA VAL A 101 4.00 -0.67 -6.80
C VAL A 101 4.43 0.63 -6.12
N ILE A 102 5.73 0.92 -6.03
CA ILE A 102 6.22 2.19 -5.49
C ILE A 102 5.83 3.37 -6.40
N GLU A 103 5.82 3.19 -7.71
CA GLU A 103 5.31 4.20 -8.65
C GLU A 103 3.82 4.50 -8.42
N LEU A 104 2.99 3.47 -8.20
CA LEU A 104 1.57 3.67 -7.85
C LEU A 104 1.39 4.51 -6.60
N MET A 105 2.21 4.28 -5.57
CA MET A 105 2.17 5.08 -4.34
C MET A 105 2.56 6.54 -4.60
N TRP A 106 3.56 6.78 -5.45
CA TRP A 106 3.90 8.15 -5.87
C TRP A 106 2.77 8.83 -6.62
N MET A 107 2.07 8.09 -7.49
CA MET A 107 0.94 8.63 -8.23
C MET A 107 -0.21 9.06 -7.30
N VAL A 108 -0.39 8.38 -6.15
CA VAL A 108 -1.36 8.79 -5.13
C VAL A 108 -0.88 10.06 -4.41
N ALA A 109 0.35 10.05 -3.90
CA ALA A 109 0.93 11.19 -3.17
C ALA A 109 1.01 12.48 -4.00
N PHE A 110 1.14 12.38 -5.33
CA PHE A 110 1.15 13.55 -6.22
C PHE A 110 -0.24 13.94 -6.77
N SER A 111 -1.30 13.22 -6.42
CA SER A 111 -2.59 13.35 -7.08
C SER A 111 -3.29 14.69 -6.84
N ASP A 112 -2.95 15.38 -5.75
CA ASP A 112 -3.42 16.73 -5.44
C ASP A 112 -2.47 17.83 -5.98
N GLY A 113 -1.36 17.44 -6.61
CA GLY A 113 -0.34 18.32 -7.17
C GLY A 113 0.69 18.85 -6.16
N LYS A 114 0.59 18.45 -4.89
CA LYS A 114 1.58 18.74 -3.85
C LYS A 114 2.20 17.42 -3.39
N LEU A 115 3.25 17.53 -2.58
CA LEU A 115 3.84 16.38 -1.92
C LEU A 115 4.24 16.84 -0.53
N ASP A 116 3.61 16.26 0.47
CA ASP A 116 3.93 16.50 1.88
C ASP A 116 5.16 15.68 2.31
N PRO A 117 6.02 16.21 3.21
CA PRO A 117 7.17 15.46 3.72
C PRO A 117 6.80 14.13 4.40
N GLN A 118 5.61 14.01 4.99
CA GLN A 118 5.14 12.79 5.65
C GLN A 118 4.79 11.71 4.61
N GLU A 119 4.23 12.11 3.46
CA GLU A 119 3.98 11.21 2.33
C GLU A 119 5.30 10.71 1.72
N ASP A 120 6.27 11.60 1.44
CA ASP A 120 7.61 11.21 0.92
C ASP A 120 8.27 10.21 1.87
N TYR A 121 8.21 10.50 3.18
CA TYR A 121 8.75 9.61 4.20
C TYR A 121 8.05 8.24 4.21
N THR A 122 6.72 8.21 4.09
CA THR A 122 5.94 6.97 4.09
C THR A 122 6.24 6.13 2.85
N VAL A 123 6.24 6.71 1.65
CA VAL A 123 6.62 5.98 0.43
C VAL A 123 8.05 5.45 0.51
N ARG A 124 8.98 6.24 1.06
CA ARG A 124 10.38 5.82 1.28
C ARG A 124 10.49 4.66 2.27
N LYS A 125 9.75 4.71 3.37
CA LYS A 125 9.70 3.63 4.37
C LYS A 125 9.19 2.34 3.72
N ILE A 126 8.10 2.41 2.95
CA ILE A 126 7.54 1.25 2.26
C ILE A 126 8.53 0.70 1.21
N ALA A 127 9.16 1.55 0.41
CA ALA A 127 10.17 1.14 -0.56
C ALA A 127 11.34 0.38 0.08
N GLY A 128 11.82 0.85 1.24
CA GLY A 128 12.85 0.15 2.01
C GLY A 128 12.42 -1.23 2.49
N LEU A 129 11.17 -1.38 2.93
CA LEU A 129 10.60 -2.65 3.38
C LEU A 129 10.27 -3.61 2.22
N MET A 130 10.06 -3.08 1.02
CA MET A 130 9.90 -3.84 -0.22
C MET A 130 11.24 -4.19 -0.90
N TYR A 131 12.36 -3.76 -0.31
CA TYR A 131 13.72 -3.96 -0.84
C TYR A 131 13.95 -3.29 -2.21
N VAL A 132 13.29 -2.17 -2.48
CA VAL A 132 13.49 -1.39 -3.70
C VAL A 132 14.75 -0.54 -3.57
N ALA A 133 15.65 -0.63 -4.55
CA ALA A 133 16.90 0.13 -4.54
C ALA A 133 16.63 1.64 -4.68
N HIS A 134 17.53 2.46 -4.14
CA HIS A 134 17.35 3.92 -4.14
C HIS A 134 17.22 4.51 -5.55
N GLY A 135 17.99 4.00 -6.53
CA GLY A 135 17.91 4.45 -7.92
C GLY A 135 16.54 4.18 -8.54
N ASP A 136 15.96 3.02 -8.26
CA ASP A 136 14.64 2.64 -8.76
C ASP A 136 13.52 3.41 -8.06
N PHE A 137 13.68 3.68 -6.75
CA PHE A 137 12.78 4.54 -6.00
C PHE A 137 12.69 5.96 -6.59
N ILE A 138 13.84 6.57 -6.92
CA ILE A 138 13.88 7.88 -7.59
C ILE A 138 13.29 7.80 -8.99
N SER A 139 13.62 6.75 -9.75
CA SER A 139 13.09 6.56 -11.11
C SER A 139 11.57 6.41 -11.11
N ALA A 140 11.00 5.66 -10.15
CA ALA A 140 9.56 5.52 -9.95
C ALA A 140 8.89 6.88 -9.63
N LYS A 141 9.53 7.71 -8.79
CA LYS A 141 9.05 9.06 -8.48
C LYS A 141 8.95 9.94 -9.73
N LEU A 142 9.98 9.88 -10.59
CA LEU A 142 10.01 10.64 -11.85
C LEU A 142 8.94 10.15 -12.82
N ARG A 143 8.82 8.84 -13.02
CA ARG A 143 7.78 8.26 -13.89
C ARG A 143 6.37 8.60 -13.44
N ALA A 144 6.11 8.58 -12.13
CA ALA A 144 4.82 8.99 -11.58
C ALA A 144 4.50 10.47 -11.88
N LYS A 145 5.49 11.38 -11.74
CA LYS A 145 5.33 12.79 -12.12
C LYS A 145 5.04 12.95 -13.61
N ASP A 146 5.80 12.25 -14.46
CA ASP A 146 5.62 12.28 -15.91
C ASP A 146 4.21 11.77 -16.30
N ALA A 147 3.76 10.68 -15.69
CA ALA A 147 2.45 10.08 -15.91
C ALA A 147 1.29 11.01 -15.52
N LEU A 148 1.51 11.89 -14.54
CA LEU A 148 0.54 12.91 -14.11
C LEU A 148 0.68 14.25 -14.87
N GLY A 149 1.66 14.37 -15.77
CA GLY A 149 1.93 15.63 -16.48
C GLY A 149 2.50 16.73 -15.59
N LEU A 150 3.15 16.35 -14.48
CA LEU A 150 3.81 17.25 -13.52
C LEU A 150 5.33 17.40 -13.79
N ALA A 151 5.78 16.97 -14.97
CA ALA A 151 7.15 17.13 -15.42
C ALA A 151 7.39 18.60 -15.83
N GLU A 152 8.32 19.27 -15.15
CA GLU A 152 8.81 20.61 -15.51
C GLU A 152 9.87 20.56 -16.61
#